data_AF-A0A4Y3VM99-F1
#
_entry.id   AF-A0A4Y3VM99-F1
#
_cell.length_a   1.000
_cell.length_b   1.000
_cell.length_c   1.000
_cell.angle_alpha   90.00
_cell.angle_beta   90.00
_cell.angle_gamma   90.00
#
_symmetry.space_group_name_H-M   'P 1'
#
loop_
_entity.id
_entity.type
_entity.pdbx_description
1 polymer ?
#
loop_
_entity_poly.entity_id
_entity_poly.type
_entity_poly.pdbx_seq_one_letter_code
_entity_poly.pdbx_strand_id
1 'polypeptide(L)'
;MRRARDEVQEPANDGDPAVPVTRTEETAEVPGALPESLTGYVSYLLRRVHAQFSATGDGTDTDSRDFLVLDALTGQDWASQLDLAERLGINRTIMVQVIDRLEARGEVQRTRNPDNRRQYVLSLTDRGRTALGAMRRAVAERDARLTAVLTPRETARLDELLTRLLPESAQPLVQGTEYLVAQVHFRLRRHGDDKLTGTGLRVRHYGPLSALVASGPCSQQQLAEFLAITGPAASQLVDELVKQGLVRRGRDPHDRRRYALEVTDEGREKLTVITAAVQELADDVAAMLGPGGENELRALLLKLLEPTTNSGEHSGEHYKSTVPARG
;
A
#
# COMPACT_ATOMS: atom_id res chain seq x y z
N MET A 1 11.03 -51.38 -33.18
CA MET A 1 11.82 -50.27 -32.61
C MET A 1 10.89 -49.11 -32.27
N ARG A 2 10.38 -49.07 -31.03
CA ARG A 2 9.60 -47.94 -30.49
C ARG A 2 10.59 -46.97 -29.83
N ARG A 3 10.63 -45.71 -30.25
CA ARG A 3 11.35 -44.64 -29.53
C ARG A 3 10.36 -43.96 -28.59
N ALA A 4 10.65 -44.03 -27.30
CA ALA A 4 10.00 -43.23 -26.27
C ALA A 4 10.31 -41.74 -26.53
N ARG A 5 9.29 -40.89 -26.48
CA ARG A 5 9.44 -39.45 -26.32
C ARG A 5 9.32 -39.18 -24.83
N ASP A 6 10.38 -38.64 -24.25
CA ASP A 6 10.39 -38.08 -22.91
C ASP A 6 9.41 -36.91 -22.85
N GLU A 7 8.34 -37.06 -22.09
CA GLU A 7 7.47 -35.96 -21.65
C GLU A 7 8.18 -35.24 -20.51
N VAL A 8 8.76 -34.09 -20.81
CA VAL A 8 9.25 -33.15 -19.80
C VAL A 8 8.03 -32.49 -19.16
N GLN A 9 7.73 -32.89 -17.93
CA GLN A 9 6.73 -32.28 -17.06
C GLN A 9 7.22 -30.87 -16.67
N GLU A 10 6.59 -29.82 -17.21
CA GLU A 10 6.76 -28.46 -16.72
C GLU A 10 6.18 -28.34 -15.29
N PRO A 11 6.86 -27.65 -14.35
CA PRO A 11 6.34 -27.51 -13.00
C PRO A 11 5.13 -26.57 -12.99
N ALA A 12 4.08 -26.99 -12.29
CA ALA A 12 2.90 -26.19 -12.03
C ALA A 12 3.31 -24.87 -11.33
N ASN A 13 3.05 -23.76 -12.00
CA ASN A 13 3.16 -22.42 -11.43
C ASN A 13 1.99 -22.21 -10.47
N ASP A 14 2.17 -22.62 -9.20
CA ASP A 14 1.27 -22.27 -8.11
C ASP A 14 1.41 -20.77 -7.82
N GLY A 15 0.64 -19.98 -8.59
CA GLY A 15 0.46 -18.57 -8.36
C GLY A 15 -0.25 -18.34 -7.04
N ASP A 16 0.53 -18.00 -6.01
CA ASP A 16 0.06 -17.59 -4.69
C ASP A 16 -1.02 -16.48 -4.85
N PRO A 17 -2.25 -16.67 -4.33
CA PRO A 17 -3.30 -15.69 -4.50
C PRO A 17 -2.88 -14.40 -3.81
N ALA A 18 -2.85 -13.30 -4.57
CA ALA A 18 -2.68 -11.95 -4.06
C ALA A 18 -3.67 -11.74 -2.90
N VAL A 19 -3.15 -11.77 -1.68
CA VAL A 19 -3.94 -11.61 -0.45
C VAL A 19 -4.54 -10.21 -0.50
N PRO A 20 -5.88 -10.06 -0.42
CA PRO A 20 -6.50 -8.74 -0.47
C PRO A 20 -6.01 -7.93 0.73
N VAL A 21 -5.62 -6.68 0.46
CA VAL A 21 -5.30 -5.69 1.49
C VAL A 21 -6.56 -5.55 2.35
N THR A 22 -6.50 -6.03 3.58
CA THR A 22 -7.64 -5.98 4.49
C THR A 22 -7.88 -4.52 4.88
N ARG A 23 -9.11 -4.03 4.70
CA ARG A 23 -9.64 -2.73 5.16
C ARG A 23 -9.22 -2.35 6.60
N THR A 24 -8.85 -3.34 7.41
CA THR A 24 -8.28 -3.21 8.76
C THR A 24 -6.96 -2.43 8.83
N GLU A 25 -6.11 -2.45 7.79
CA GLU A 25 -4.83 -1.70 7.76
C GLU A 25 -5.04 -0.20 7.49
N GLU A 26 -6.13 0.22 6.85
CA GLU A 26 -6.38 1.63 6.47
C GLU A 26 -6.90 2.47 7.64
N THR A 27 -7.76 1.91 8.49
CA THR A 27 -8.25 2.56 9.72
C THR A 27 -7.26 2.45 10.89
N ALA A 28 -6.09 1.88 10.64
CA ALA A 28 -5.09 1.58 11.65
C ALA A 28 -4.12 2.73 11.89
N GLU A 29 -3.96 3.72 11.01
CA GLU A 29 -2.91 4.73 11.16
C GLU A 29 -3.37 6.01 11.89
N VAL A 30 -2.46 6.66 12.61
CA VAL A 30 -2.66 7.97 13.24
C VAL A 30 -2.10 9.06 12.32
N PRO A 31 -2.94 9.97 11.79
CA PRO A 31 -2.49 11.03 10.89
C PRO A 31 -1.40 11.92 11.50
N GLY A 32 -0.42 12.33 10.69
CA GLY A 32 0.61 13.32 11.05
C GLY A 32 1.76 12.86 11.95
N ALA A 33 1.66 11.71 12.63
CA ALA A 33 2.76 11.19 13.45
C ALA A 33 3.75 10.37 12.59
N LEU A 34 5.02 10.75 12.54
CA LEU A 34 6.05 10.15 11.68
C LEU A 34 7.30 9.72 12.49
N PRO A 35 7.57 8.41 12.63
CA PRO A 35 8.72 7.92 13.38
C PRO A 35 10.00 8.07 12.55
N GLU A 36 10.98 8.82 13.07
CA GLU A 36 12.22 9.18 12.34
C GLU A 36 12.97 7.96 11.79
N SER A 37 12.99 6.85 12.54
CA SER A 37 13.63 5.60 12.09
C SER A 37 12.98 4.96 10.84
N LEU A 38 11.74 5.30 10.54
CA LEU A 38 10.97 4.74 9.41
C LEU A 38 10.82 5.73 8.26
N THR A 39 10.90 7.04 8.51
CA THR A 39 10.81 8.07 7.46
C THR A 39 11.99 8.03 6.48
N GLY A 40 13.08 7.35 6.83
CA GLY A 40 14.19 7.08 5.93
C GLY A 40 13.79 6.28 4.68
N TYR A 41 12.74 5.46 4.75
CA TYR A 41 12.35 4.53 3.69
C TYR A 41 11.17 5.04 2.86
N VAL A 42 11.35 5.13 1.53
CA VAL A 42 10.29 5.53 0.58
C VAL A 42 9.05 4.62 0.67
N SER A 43 9.26 3.31 0.82
CA SER A 43 8.16 2.33 0.95
C SER A 43 7.26 2.59 2.16
N TYR A 44 7.85 3.07 3.27
CA TYR A 44 7.10 3.47 4.45
C TYR A 44 6.28 4.74 4.18
N LEU A 45 6.89 5.78 3.62
CA LEU A 45 6.20 7.05 3.36
C LEU A 45 5.06 6.90 2.34
N LEU A 46 5.25 6.10 1.28
CA LEU A 46 4.19 5.79 0.33
C LEU A 46 3.00 5.11 1.01
N ARG A 47 3.26 4.17 1.92
CA ARG A 47 2.19 3.55 2.73
C ARG A 47 1.45 4.60 3.57
N ARG A 48 2.17 5.52 4.21
CA ARG A 48 1.57 6.58 5.02
C ARG A 48 0.69 7.51 4.19
N VAL A 49 1.19 7.95 3.02
CA VAL A 49 0.42 8.80 2.11
C VAL A 49 -0.82 8.05 1.64
N HIS A 50 -0.66 6.78 1.25
CA HIS A 50 -1.76 5.91 0.84
C HIS A 50 -2.85 5.75 1.90
N ALA A 51 -2.47 5.49 3.15
CA ALA A 51 -3.41 5.34 4.25
C ALA A 51 -4.17 6.65 4.55
N GLN A 52 -3.50 7.80 4.49
CA GLN A 52 -4.10 9.10 4.77
C GLN A 52 -5.29 9.42 3.85
N PHE A 53 -5.22 9.07 2.56
CA PHE A 53 -6.32 9.31 1.62
C PHE A 53 -7.30 8.15 1.48
N SER A 54 -6.89 6.91 1.75
CA SER A 54 -7.84 5.78 1.80
C SER A 54 -8.82 5.94 2.98
N ALA A 55 -8.37 6.56 4.07
CA ALA A 55 -9.20 6.86 5.24
C ALA A 55 -10.26 7.97 5.02
N THR A 56 -10.09 8.86 4.04
CA THR A 56 -11.04 9.96 3.75
C THR A 56 -12.25 9.53 2.92
N GLY A 57 -12.35 8.24 2.55
CA GLY A 57 -13.63 7.55 2.43
C GLY A 57 -14.42 7.72 1.12
N ASP A 58 -13.91 8.44 0.13
CA ASP A 58 -14.70 8.66 -1.10
C ASP A 58 -14.55 7.56 -2.16
N GLY A 59 -13.55 6.68 -2.08
CA GLY A 59 -13.29 5.64 -3.08
C GLY A 59 -12.94 4.31 -2.42
N THR A 60 -13.58 3.23 -2.85
CA THR A 60 -13.21 1.89 -2.42
C THR A 60 -12.08 1.34 -3.29
N ASP A 61 -11.30 0.38 -2.76
CA ASP A 61 -10.35 -0.44 -3.53
C ASP A 61 -11.03 -1.17 -4.73
N THR A 62 -12.36 -1.26 -4.71
CA THR A 62 -13.17 -1.70 -5.86
C THR A 62 -13.29 -0.61 -6.92
N ASP A 63 -13.58 0.63 -6.53
CA ASP A 63 -13.69 1.78 -7.44
C ASP A 63 -12.34 2.10 -8.10
N SER A 64 -11.24 1.95 -7.36
CA SER A 64 -9.90 2.08 -7.91
C SER A 64 -9.66 1.07 -9.03
N ARG A 65 -9.95 -0.22 -8.83
CA ARG A 65 -9.76 -1.27 -9.86
C ARG A 65 -10.70 -1.11 -11.06
N ASP A 66 -11.97 -0.77 -10.80
CA ASP A 66 -12.95 -0.50 -11.85
C ASP A 66 -12.45 0.67 -12.73
N PHE A 67 -11.88 1.72 -12.12
CA PHE A 67 -11.29 2.84 -12.85
C PHE A 67 -10.13 2.40 -13.75
N LEU A 68 -9.20 1.56 -13.26
CA LEU A 68 -8.03 1.13 -14.05
C LEU A 68 -8.43 0.36 -15.28
N VAL A 69 -9.38 -0.55 -15.11
CA VAL A 69 -9.87 -1.37 -16.20
C VAL A 69 -10.57 -0.49 -17.23
N LEU A 70 -11.43 0.43 -16.81
CA LEU A 70 -12.11 1.34 -17.73
C LEU A 70 -11.13 2.30 -18.44
N ASP A 71 -10.17 2.85 -17.72
CA ASP A 71 -9.19 3.80 -18.28
C ASP A 71 -8.24 3.11 -19.27
N ALA A 72 -7.78 1.90 -18.95
CA ALA A 72 -6.95 1.10 -19.85
C ALA A 72 -7.66 0.73 -21.15
N LEU A 73 -8.98 0.53 -21.12
CA LEU A 73 -9.79 0.27 -22.30
C LEU A 73 -10.00 1.51 -23.21
N THR A 74 -9.51 2.70 -22.82
CA THR A 74 -9.55 3.89 -23.70
C THR A 74 -8.44 3.93 -24.75
N GLY A 75 -7.31 3.27 -24.47
CA GLY A 75 -6.12 3.34 -25.30
C GLY A 75 -6.17 2.40 -26.51
N GLN A 76 -6.69 1.19 -26.35
CA GLN A 76 -6.73 0.12 -27.37
C GLN A 76 -7.81 -0.93 -27.02
N ASP A 77 -8.29 -1.67 -28.02
CA ASP A 77 -9.02 -2.92 -27.79
C ASP A 77 -8.02 -3.99 -27.31
N TRP A 78 -8.25 -4.54 -26.12
CA TRP A 78 -7.36 -5.55 -25.55
C TRP A 78 -7.65 -6.92 -26.13
N ALA A 79 -6.60 -7.61 -26.61
CA ALA A 79 -6.71 -8.92 -27.25
C ALA A 79 -7.26 -10.01 -26.32
N SER A 80 -6.99 -9.89 -25.01
CA SER A 80 -7.57 -10.74 -23.98
C SER A 80 -7.58 -10.10 -22.59
N GLN A 81 -8.43 -10.65 -21.71
CA GLN A 81 -8.45 -10.32 -20.27
C GLN A 81 -7.13 -10.63 -19.57
N LEU A 82 -6.36 -11.61 -20.08
CA LEU A 82 -5.09 -12.02 -19.49
C LEU A 82 -4.04 -10.93 -19.72
N ASP A 83 -3.97 -10.39 -20.93
CA ASP A 83 -3.03 -9.31 -21.27
C ASP A 83 -3.34 -8.05 -20.43
N LEU A 84 -4.63 -7.74 -20.25
CA LEU A 84 -5.06 -6.63 -19.40
C LEU A 84 -4.72 -6.87 -17.92
N ALA A 85 -4.89 -8.10 -17.42
CA ALA A 85 -4.56 -8.48 -16.05
C ALA A 85 -3.06 -8.32 -15.76
N GLU A 86 -2.21 -8.81 -16.67
CA GLU A 86 -0.76 -8.69 -16.57
C GLU A 86 -0.32 -7.23 -16.59
N ARG A 87 -0.87 -6.44 -17.53
CA ARG A 87 -0.56 -5.01 -17.69
C ARG A 87 -0.96 -4.18 -16.47
N LEU A 88 -2.09 -4.49 -15.85
CA LEU A 88 -2.61 -3.78 -14.66
C LEU A 88 -2.12 -4.38 -13.33
N GLY A 89 -1.34 -5.46 -13.34
CA GLY A 89 -0.90 -6.15 -12.12
C GLY A 89 -2.04 -6.72 -11.28
N ILE A 90 -3.22 -6.92 -11.87
CA ILE A 90 -4.41 -7.47 -11.20
C ILE A 90 -4.40 -8.98 -11.41
N ASN A 91 -4.48 -9.76 -10.33
CA ASN A 91 -4.56 -11.22 -10.44
C ASN A 91 -5.80 -11.64 -11.28
N ARG A 92 -5.64 -12.66 -12.11
CA ARG A 92 -6.68 -13.21 -13.01
C ARG A 92 -8.04 -13.39 -12.34
N THR A 93 -8.10 -13.92 -11.12
CA THR A 93 -9.39 -14.15 -10.42
C THR A 93 -10.09 -12.83 -10.13
N ILE A 94 -9.34 -11.81 -9.70
CA ILE A 94 -9.86 -10.46 -9.43
C ILE A 94 -10.25 -9.79 -10.76
N MET A 95 -9.45 -9.94 -11.82
CA MET A 95 -9.76 -9.39 -13.13
C MET A 95 -11.10 -9.92 -13.67
N VAL A 96 -11.34 -11.23 -13.56
CA VAL A 96 -12.62 -11.82 -13.98
C VAL A 96 -13.79 -11.17 -13.22
N GLN A 97 -13.68 -11.04 -11.90
CA GLN A 97 -14.70 -10.41 -11.06
C GLN A 97 -14.94 -8.94 -11.42
N VAL A 98 -13.87 -8.18 -11.72
CA VAL A 98 -13.97 -6.78 -12.16
C VAL A 98 -14.70 -6.70 -13.49
N ILE A 99 -14.30 -7.49 -14.49
CA ILE A 99 -14.94 -7.46 -15.82
C ILE A 99 -16.40 -7.91 -15.74
N ASP A 100 -16.71 -8.99 -15.02
CA ASP A 100 -18.09 -9.46 -14.86
C ASP A 100 -18.98 -8.38 -14.23
N ARG A 101 -18.46 -7.63 -13.26
CA ARG A 101 -19.18 -6.52 -12.61
C ARG A 101 -19.38 -5.34 -13.56
N LEU A 102 -18.35 -4.93 -14.29
CA LEU A 102 -18.43 -3.83 -15.27
C LEU A 102 -19.37 -4.20 -16.43
N GLU A 103 -19.35 -5.44 -16.88
CA GLU A 103 -20.29 -5.97 -17.90
C GLU A 103 -21.72 -6.01 -17.38
N ALA A 104 -21.95 -6.46 -16.14
CA ALA A 104 -23.27 -6.43 -15.51
C ALA A 104 -23.83 -5.01 -15.34
N ARG A 105 -22.97 -4.01 -15.17
CA ARG A 105 -23.34 -2.59 -15.17
C ARG A 105 -23.50 -2.01 -16.58
N GLY A 106 -23.23 -2.78 -17.62
CA GLY A 106 -23.28 -2.35 -19.02
C GLY A 106 -22.19 -1.34 -19.37
N GLU A 107 -21.09 -1.30 -18.62
CA GLU A 107 -19.96 -0.36 -18.82
C GLU A 107 -18.90 -0.94 -19.77
N VAL A 108 -18.75 -2.27 -19.78
CA VAL A 108 -17.86 -3.01 -20.67
C VAL A 108 -18.67 -4.04 -21.47
N GLN A 109 -18.25 -4.32 -22.70
CA GLN A 109 -18.79 -5.41 -23.51
C GLN A 109 -17.69 -6.40 -23.92
N ARG A 110 -18.05 -7.69 -23.96
CA ARG A 110 -17.20 -8.78 -24.46
C ARG A 110 -17.61 -9.19 -25.88
N THR A 111 -16.70 -9.04 -26.83
CA THR A 111 -16.88 -9.56 -28.19
C THR A 111 -15.94 -10.73 -28.44
N ARG A 112 -16.37 -11.77 -29.15
CA ARG A 112 -15.47 -12.88 -29.50
C ARG A 112 -14.33 -12.35 -30.36
N ASN A 113 -13.09 -12.68 -29.98
CA ASN A 113 -11.92 -12.32 -30.77
C ASN A 113 -11.99 -13.06 -32.13
N PRO A 114 -11.94 -12.34 -33.28
CA PRO A 114 -12.05 -12.94 -34.61
C PRO A 114 -10.85 -13.83 -34.95
N ASP A 115 -9.66 -13.51 -34.45
CA ASP A 115 -8.41 -14.23 -34.72
C ASP A 115 -8.23 -15.43 -33.77
N ASN A 116 -8.86 -15.38 -32.59
CA ASN A 116 -8.88 -16.48 -31.64
C ASN A 116 -10.21 -16.57 -30.89
N ARG A 117 -11.13 -17.42 -31.36
CA ARG A 117 -12.48 -17.56 -30.77
C ARG A 117 -12.52 -18.06 -29.32
N ARG A 118 -11.38 -18.46 -28.75
CA ARG A 118 -11.22 -18.83 -27.32
C ARG A 118 -10.95 -17.60 -26.43
N GLN A 119 -10.70 -16.44 -27.03
CA GLN A 119 -10.47 -15.17 -26.36
C GLN A 119 -11.63 -14.21 -26.60
N TYR A 120 -11.75 -13.23 -25.72
CA TYR A 120 -12.69 -12.13 -25.82
C TYR A 120 -11.91 -10.82 -25.93
N VAL A 121 -12.31 -9.99 -26.89
CA VAL A 121 -11.93 -8.58 -26.95
C VAL A 121 -12.86 -7.79 -26.03
N LEU A 122 -12.26 -6.94 -25.20
CA LEU A 122 -12.97 -6.05 -24.30
C LEU A 122 -13.01 -4.65 -24.89
N SER A 123 -14.19 -4.03 -24.87
CA SER A 123 -14.36 -2.64 -25.31
C SER A 123 -15.31 -1.88 -24.38
N LEU A 124 -15.12 -0.57 -24.26
CA LEU A 124 -16.04 0.31 -23.53
C LEU A 124 -17.36 0.51 -24.29
N THR A 125 -18.46 0.47 -23.56
CA THR A 125 -19.76 0.97 -24.03
C THR A 125 -19.83 2.50 -23.85
N ASP A 126 -20.87 3.15 -24.37
CA ASP A 126 -21.10 4.58 -24.13
C ASP A 126 -21.43 4.90 -22.67
N ARG A 127 -22.06 3.94 -21.98
CA ARG A 127 -22.25 4.00 -20.53
C ARG A 127 -20.91 3.89 -19.80
N GLY A 128 -20.02 3.00 -20.23
CA GLY A 128 -18.66 2.87 -19.70
C GLY A 128 -17.83 4.13 -19.88
N ARG A 129 -17.89 4.75 -21.06
CA ARG A 129 -17.24 6.06 -21.32
C ARG A 129 -17.76 7.16 -20.39
N THR A 130 -19.08 7.18 -20.15
CA THR A 130 -19.72 8.13 -19.23
C THR A 130 -19.29 7.90 -17.77
N ALA A 131 -19.30 6.64 -17.33
CA ALA A 131 -18.86 6.23 -15.99
C ALA A 131 -17.38 6.60 -15.78
N LEU A 132 -16.52 6.29 -16.74
CA LEU A 132 -15.11 6.66 -16.71
C LEU A 132 -14.92 8.19 -16.60
N GLY A 133 -15.70 8.98 -17.34
CA GLY A 133 -15.66 10.44 -17.23
C GLY A 133 -16.00 10.95 -15.82
N ALA A 134 -16.95 10.31 -15.13
CA ALA A 134 -17.26 10.63 -13.73
C ALA A 134 -16.13 10.21 -12.79
N MET A 135 -15.54 9.03 -12.99
CA MET A 135 -14.41 8.54 -12.20
C MET A 135 -13.17 9.43 -12.37
N ARG A 136 -12.84 9.85 -13.59
CA ARG A 136 -11.73 10.78 -13.87
C ARG A 136 -11.89 12.11 -13.12
N ARG A 137 -13.11 12.66 -13.05
CA ARG A 137 -13.37 13.87 -12.25
C ARG A 137 -13.15 13.63 -10.76
N ALA A 138 -13.67 12.51 -10.24
CA ALA A 138 -13.50 12.17 -8.83
C ALA A 138 -12.02 11.93 -8.48
N VAL A 139 -11.24 11.28 -9.35
CA VAL A 139 -9.79 11.10 -9.20
C VAL A 139 -9.09 12.46 -9.23
N ALA A 140 -9.37 13.31 -10.22
CA ALA A 140 -8.77 14.65 -10.32
C ALA A 140 -9.08 15.52 -9.09
N GLU A 141 -10.29 15.43 -8.53
CA GLU A 141 -10.66 16.13 -7.30
C GLU A 141 -9.90 15.61 -6.08
N ARG A 142 -9.64 14.30 -5.99
CA ARG A 142 -8.83 13.72 -4.91
C ARG A 142 -7.35 14.07 -5.07
N ASP A 143 -6.81 14.00 -6.28
CA ASP A 143 -5.46 14.43 -6.60
C ASP A 143 -5.25 15.89 -6.23
N ALA A 144 -6.18 16.77 -6.61
CA ALA A 144 -6.09 18.19 -6.27
C ALA A 144 -6.08 18.44 -4.75
N ARG A 145 -6.79 17.61 -3.96
CA ARG A 145 -6.73 17.65 -2.50
C ARG A 145 -5.40 17.14 -1.97
N LEU A 146 -4.92 16.02 -2.50
CA LEU A 146 -3.65 15.39 -2.10
C LEU A 146 -2.49 16.35 -2.35
N THR A 147 -2.39 16.90 -3.55
CA THR A 147 -1.26 17.71 -3.99
C THR A 147 -1.42 19.20 -3.69
N ALA A 148 -2.43 19.60 -2.90
CA ALA A 148 -2.70 21.00 -2.58
C ALA A 148 -1.50 21.73 -1.93
N VAL A 149 -0.66 20.99 -1.21
CA VAL A 149 0.57 21.48 -0.56
C VAL A 149 1.77 21.56 -1.49
N LEU A 150 1.68 21.01 -2.70
CA LEU A 150 2.74 21.00 -3.69
C LEU A 150 2.48 22.04 -4.78
N THR A 151 3.55 22.65 -5.28
CA THR A 151 3.47 23.44 -6.50
C THR A 151 3.22 22.54 -7.73
N PRO A 152 2.75 23.09 -8.87
CA PRO A 152 2.58 22.31 -10.10
C PRO A 152 3.87 21.63 -10.56
N ARG A 153 5.02 22.30 -10.36
CA ARG A 153 6.35 21.73 -10.69
C ARG A 153 6.70 20.57 -9.78
N GLU A 154 6.43 20.68 -8.49
CA GLU A 154 6.66 19.60 -7.52
C GLU A 154 5.73 18.41 -7.76
N THR A 155 4.47 18.66 -8.13
CA THR A 155 3.51 17.61 -8.49
C THR A 155 3.98 16.84 -9.72
N ALA A 156 4.33 17.55 -10.80
CA ALA A 156 4.88 16.90 -12.01
C ALA A 156 6.16 16.11 -11.72
N ARG A 157 7.01 16.62 -10.82
CA ARG A 157 8.23 15.94 -10.42
C ARG A 157 7.97 14.70 -9.56
N LEU A 158 7.01 14.77 -8.64
CA LEU A 158 6.55 13.62 -7.87
C LEU A 158 6.04 12.52 -8.80
N ASP A 159 5.15 12.87 -9.74
CA ASP A 159 4.59 11.92 -10.70
C ASP A 159 5.68 11.26 -11.55
N GLU A 160 6.68 12.03 -12.00
CA GLU A 160 7.84 11.51 -12.73
C GLU A 160 8.63 10.47 -11.91
N LEU A 161 8.94 10.78 -10.65
CA LEU A 161 9.69 9.89 -9.76
C LEU A 161 8.89 8.62 -9.43
N LEU A 162 7.59 8.74 -9.16
CA LEU A 162 6.71 7.59 -8.93
C LEU A 162 6.60 6.70 -10.17
N THR A 163 6.50 7.31 -11.36
CA THR A 163 6.42 6.57 -12.63
C THR A 163 7.65 5.72 -12.89
N ARG A 164 8.86 6.20 -12.53
CA ARG A 164 10.10 5.43 -12.66
C ARG A 164 10.15 4.17 -11.79
N LEU A 165 9.37 4.13 -10.72
CA LEU A 165 9.26 2.96 -9.83
C LEU A 165 8.24 1.92 -10.36
N LEU A 166 7.47 2.27 -11.39
CA LEU A 166 6.55 1.37 -12.07
C LEU A 166 7.25 0.70 -13.28
N PRO A 167 6.90 -0.56 -13.59
CA PRO A 167 7.44 -1.23 -14.76
C PRO A 167 6.94 -0.52 -16.04
N GLU A 168 7.72 -0.53 -17.12
CA GLU A 168 7.35 0.11 -18.39
C GLU A 168 5.97 -0.33 -18.90
N SER A 169 5.58 -1.59 -18.66
CA SER A 169 4.26 -2.12 -19.01
C SER A 169 3.10 -1.42 -18.28
N ALA A 170 3.34 -0.83 -17.11
CA ALA A 170 2.35 -0.12 -16.31
C ALA A 170 2.40 1.42 -16.49
N GLN A 171 3.38 1.95 -17.22
CA GLN A 171 3.52 3.39 -17.49
C GLN A 171 2.61 3.84 -18.65
N PRO A 172 2.02 5.05 -18.58
CA PRO A 172 0.83 5.37 -17.80
C PRO A 172 -0.46 4.97 -18.55
N LEU A 173 -1.22 4.03 -17.99
CA LEU A 173 -2.62 3.81 -18.38
C LEU A 173 -3.58 4.77 -17.67
N VAL A 174 -3.08 5.53 -16.69
CA VAL A 174 -3.83 6.47 -15.83
C VAL A 174 -2.94 7.66 -15.45
N GLN A 175 -3.49 8.88 -15.48
CA GLN A 175 -2.84 10.09 -14.97
C GLN A 175 -3.48 10.50 -13.64
N GLY A 176 -2.72 10.41 -12.55
CA GLY A 176 -3.12 10.90 -11.23
C GLY A 176 -2.14 10.53 -10.12
N THR A 177 -1.79 11.50 -9.27
CA THR A 177 -0.77 11.34 -8.22
C THR A 177 -1.21 10.33 -7.15
N GLU A 178 -2.46 10.37 -6.70
CA GLU A 178 -3.04 9.42 -5.74
C GLU A 178 -2.91 7.99 -6.25
N TYR A 179 -3.22 7.80 -7.54
CA TYR A 179 -3.12 6.52 -8.19
C TYR A 179 -1.68 6.01 -8.26
N LEU A 180 -0.74 6.86 -8.67
CA LEU A 180 0.68 6.52 -8.70
C LEU A 180 1.20 6.14 -7.31
N VAL A 181 0.81 6.88 -6.26
CA VAL A 181 1.16 6.54 -4.87
C VAL A 181 0.65 5.15 -4.50
N ALA A 182 -0.63 4.85 -4.78
CA ALA A 182 -1.21 3.54 -4.48
C ALA A 182 -0.49 2.40 -5.23
N GLN A 183 -0.25 2.54 -6.52
CA GLN A 183 0.42 1.52 -7.33
C GLN A 183 1.85 1.25 -6.87
N VAL A 184 2.62 2.31 -6.66
CA VAL A 184 4.01 2.18 -6.20
C VAL A 184 4.02 1.59 -4.78
N HIS A 185 3.12 2.00 -3.88
CA HIS A 185 2.98 1.41 -2.56
C HIS A 185 2.78 -0.12 -2.62
N PHE A 186 1.79 -0.59 -3.36
CA PHE A 186 1.50 -2.03 -3.47
C PHE A 186 2.64 -2.81 -4.12
N ARG A 187 3.25 -2.22 -5.16
CA ARG A 187 4.40 -2.83 -5.85
C ARG A 187 5.59 -2.98 -4.92
N LEU A 188 5.99 -1.93 -4.21
CA LEU A 188 7.14 -1.99 -3.31
C LEU A 188 6.87 -2.90 -2.11
N ARG A 189 5.63 -2.93 -1.58
CA ARG A 189 5.23 -3.91 -0.55
C ARG A 189 5.44 -5.33 -1.04
N ARG A 190 4.91 -5.65 -2.23
CA ARG A 190 5.06 -6.98 -2.85
C ARG A 190 6.52 -7.32 -3.10
N HIS A 191 7.29 -6.40 -3.71
CA HIS A 191 8.71 -6.61 -3.99
C HIS A 191 9.52 -6.89 -2.72
N GLY A 192 9.22 -6.19 -1.63
CA GLY A 192 9.80 -6.47 -0.32
C GLY A 192 9.37 -7.80 0.28
N ASP A 193 8.09 -8.16 0.18
CA ASP A 193 7.57 -9.44 0.68
C ASP A 193 8.13 -10.63 -0.14
N ASP A 194 8.34 -10.47 -1.45
CA ASP A 194 8.93 -11.48 -2.33
C ASP A 194 10.35 -11.85 -1.87
N LYS A 195 11.14 -10.87 -1.38
CA LYS A 195 12.47 -11.10 -0.79
C LYS A 195 12.44 -11.90 0.53
N LEU A 196 11.27 -12.01 1.16
CA LEU A 196 11.05 -12.76 2.41
C LEU A 196 10.33 -14.10 2.17
N THR A 197 10.12 -14.50 0.93
CA THR A 197 9.47 -15.77 0.58
C THR A 197 10.14 -16.96 1.27
N GLY A 198 9.33 -17.82 1.89
CA GLY A 198 9.82 -19.02 2.60
C GLY A 198 10.33 -18.77 4.03
N THR A 199 10.41 -17.52 4.49
CA THR A 199 10.87 -17.19 5.86
C THR A 199 9.75 -17.18 6.92
N GLY A 200 8.50 -17.11 6.46
CA GLY A 200 7.31 -16.85 7.29
C GLY A 200 7.11 -15.38 7.69
N LEU A 201 7.99 -14.48 7.22
CA LEU A 201 7.99 -13.06 7.55
C LEU A 201 7.43 -12.20 6.42
N ARG A 202 7.12 -10.94 6.73
CA ARG A 202 6.71 -9.89 5.79
C ARG A 202 7.37 -8.57 6.16
N VAL A 203 7.46 -7.63 5.22
CA VAL A 203 8.07 -6.32 5.46
C VAL A 203 7.35 -5.52 6.54
N ARG A 204 6.04 -5.75 6.71
CA ARG A 204 5.24 -5.11 7.77
C ARG A 204 5.69 -5.46 9.20
N HIS A 205 6.42 -6.57 9.38
CA HIS A 205 6.97 -6.95 10.68
C HIS A 205 8.19 -6.10 11.08
N TYR A 206 8.82 -5.40 10.13
CA TYR A 206 10.01 -4.57 10.39
C TYR A 206 9.76 -3.48 11.44
N GLY A 207 8.78 -2.61 11.18
CA GLY A 207 8.44 -1.48 12.03
C GLY A 207 8.26 -1.84 13.50
N PRO A 208 7.34 -2.76 13.87
CA PRO A 208 7.10 -3.10 15.27
C PRO A 208 8.30 -3.80 15.94
N LEU A 209 9.00 -4.70 15.25
CA LEU A 209 10.16 -5.38 15.84
C LEU A 209 11.32 -4.40 16.04
N SER A 210 11.59 -3.53 15.07
CA SER A 210 12.60 -2.47 15.19
C SER A 210 12.24 -1.50 16.33
N ALA A 211 10.97 -1.11 16.44
CA ALA A 211 10.46 -0.25 17.52
C ALA A 211 10.71 -0.85 18.90
N LEU A 212 10.37 -2.12 19.08
CA LEU A 212 10.52 -2.83 20.36
C LEU A 212 11.99 -3.08 20.71
N VAL A 213 12.86 -3.32 19.73
CA VAL A 213 14.32 -3.41 19.96
C VAL A 213 14.89 -2.06 20.38
N ALA A 214 14.51 -0.97 19.70
CA ALA A 214 15.02 0.36 19.98
C ALA A 214 14.51 0.94 21.32
N SER A 215 13.25 0.67 21.66
CA SER A 215 12.59 1.24 22.85
C SER A 215 12.75 0.39 24.11
N GLY A 216 13.17 -0.88 23.97
CA GLY A 216 13.16 -1.86 25.06
C GLY A 216 11.73 -2.27 25.45
N PRO A 217 11.55 -2.92 26.63
CA PRO A 217 10.24 -3.36 27.10
C PRO A 217 9.25 -2.18 27.18
N CYS A 218 8.20 -2.18 26.36
CA CYS A 218 7.22 -1.10 26.34
C CYS A 218 5.77 -1.61 26.32
N SER A 219 4.83 -0.77 26.71
CA SER A 219 3.41 -1.09 26.64
C SER A 219 2.90 -1.08 25.20
N GLN A 220 1.77 -1.74 24.95
CA GLN A 220 1.08 -1.69 23.66
C GLN A 220 0.69 -0.26 23.25
N GLN A 221 0.38 0.60 24.22
CA GLN A 221 0.08 2.01 23.97
C GLN A 221 1.31 2.74 23.43
N GLN A 222 2.47 2.57 24.07
CA GLN A 222 3.73 3.17 23.62
C GLN A 222 4.14 2.64 22.23
N LEU A 223 3.91 1.36 21.96
CA LEU A 223 4.15 0.80 20.62
C LEU A 223 3.22 1.42 19.57
N ALA A 224 1.95 1.64 19.92
CA ALA A 224 0.97 2.31 19.04
C ALA A 224 1.39 3.75 18.73
N GLU A 225 1.81 4.50 19.75
CA GLU A 225 2.34 5.86 19.64
C GLU A 225 3.60 5.89 18.77
N PHE A 226 4.56 4.99 19.02
CA PHE A 226 5.80 4.90 18.24
C PHE A 226 5.54 4.56 16.78
N LEU A 227 4.62 3.64 16.48
CA LEU A 227 4.32 3.25 15.10
C LEU A 227 3.34 4.19 14.41
N ALA A 228 2.80 5.16 15.14
CA ALA A 228 1.71 6.03 14.70
C ALA A 228 0.51 5.21 14.18
N ILE A 229 0.06 4.24 14.97
CA ILE A 229 -1.11 3.42 14.68
C ILE A 229 -2.11 3.45 15.84
N THR A 230 -3.36 3.08 15.58
CA THR A 230 -4.43 3.03 16.56
C THR A 230 -4.21 1.88 17.55
N GLY A 231 -4.74 2.02 18.77
CA GLY A 231 -4.66 0.99 19.81
C GLY A 231 -5.17 -0.40 19.37
N PRO A 232 -6.33 -0.50 18.68
CA PRO A 232 -6.80 -1.77 18.13
C PRO A 232 -5.85 -2.40 17.11
N ALA A 233 -5.28 -1.60 16.21
CA ALA A 233 -4.31 -2.08 15.23
C ALA A 233 -3.02 -2.59 15.89
N ALA A 234 -2.50 -1.84 16.86
CA ALA A 234 -1.38 -2.28 17.68
C ALA A 234 -1.69 -3.59 18.40
N SER A 235 -2.92 -3.78 18.89
CA SER A 235 -3.34 -5.04 19.55
C SER A 235 -3.24 -6.24 18.62
N GLN A 236 -3.83 -6.13 17.43
CA GLN A 236 -3.85 -7.21 16.44
C GLN A 236 -2.44 -7.56 15.98
N LEU A 237 -1.62 -6.54 15.74
CA LEU A 237 -0.23 -6.70 15.36
C LEU A 237 0.57 -7.40 16.47
N VAL A 238 0.37 -7.03 17.73
CA VAL A 238 1.03 -7.68 18.88
C VAL A 238 0.56 -9.12 19.03
N ASP A 239 -0.73 -9.39 18.90
CA ASP A 239 -1.27 -10.76 18.94
C ASP A 239 -0.65 -11.65 17.85
N GLU A 240 -0.47 -11.12 16.64
CA GLU A 240 0.22 -11.80 15.54
C GLU A 240 1.68 -12.13 15.92
N LEU A 241 2.44 -11.13 16.39
CA LEU A 241 3.86 -11.32 16.74
C LEU A 241 4.05 -12.27 17.93
N VAL A 242 3.14 -12.25 18.91
CA VAL A 242 3.14 -13.18 20.04
C VAL A 242 2.81 -14.60 19.58
N LYS A 243 1.80 -14.75 18.70
CA LYS A 243 1.44 -16.05 18.14
C LYS A 243 2.60 -16.66 17.33
N GLN A 244 3.40 -15.84 16.68
CA GLN A 244 4.60 -16.26 15.95
C GLN A 244 5.83 -16.47 16.84
N GLY A 245 5.76 -16.22 18.15
CA GLY A 245 6.90 -16.37 19.07
C GLY A 245 7.96 -15.26 18.97
N LEU A 246 7.74 -14.23 18.17
CA LEU A 246 8.70 -13.13 17.93
C LEU A 246 8.70 -12.10 19.06
N VAL A 247 7.56 -11.97 19.74
CA VAL A 247 7.36 -11.06 20.87
C VAL A 247 6.74 -11.85 22.02
N ARG A 248 7.09 -11.50 23.27
CA ARG A 248 6.43 -12.01 24.46
C ARG A 248 5.85 -10.89 25.31
N ARG A 249 4.78 -11.20 26.02
CA ARG A 249 4.19 -10.33 27.06
C ARG A 249 4.90 -10.63 28.39
N GLY A 250 5.80 -9.74 28.79
CA GLY A 250 6.50 -9.73 30.08
C GLY A 250 5.84 -8.85 31.13
N ARG A 251 6.52 -8.68 32.27
CA ARG A 251 6.13 -7.72 33.32
C ARG A 251 6.85 -6.40 33.08
N ASP A 252 6.12 -5.29 33.13
CA ASP A 252 6.73 -3.97 33.05
C ASP A 252 7.71 -3.74 34.23
N PRO A 253 8.97 -3.33 33.97
CA PRO A 253 9.98 -3.12 35.00
C PRO A 253 9.65 -2.00 36.00
N HIS A 254 8.81 -1.04 35.61
CA HIS A 254 8.46 0.16 36.35
C HIS A 254 7.05 0.06 36.97
N ASP A 255 6.16 -0.75 36.39
CA ASP A 255 4.83 -1.04 36.94
C ASP A 255 4.42 -2.51 36.74
N ARG A 256 4.62 -3.34 37.77
CA ARG A 256 4.32 -4.78 37.75
C ARG A 256 2.85 -5.13 37.44
N ARG A 257 1.93 -4.16 37.44
CA ARG A 257 0.52 -4.33 37.06
C ARG A 257 0.28 -4.20 35.55
N ARG A 258 1.29 -3.76 34.78
CA ARG A 258 1.26 -3.60 33.34
C ARG A 258 2.07 -4.69 32.64
N TYR A 259 1.61 -5.08 31.46
CA TYR A 259 2.37 -5.93 30.56
C TYR A 259 3.37 -5.08 29.78
N ALA A 260 4.60 -5.57 29.65
CA ALA A 260 5.58 -5.03 28.72
C ALA A 260 5.80 -6.01 27.56
N LEU A 261 5.91 -5.47 26.35
CA LEU A 261 6.21 -6.21 25.14
C LEU A 261 7.73 -6.30 25.00
N GLU A 262 8.23 -7.51 24.83
CA GLU A 262 9.66 -7.76 24.70
C GLU A 262 9.91 -8.64 23.47
N VAL A 263 10.87 -8.25 22.63
CA VAL A 263 11.33 -9.08 21.51
C VAL A 263 12.06 -10.30 22.08
N THR A 264 11.72 -11.48 21.57
CA THR A 264 12.40 -12.74 21.91
C THR A 264 13.74 -12.84 21.18
N ASP A 265 14.55 -13.85 21.48
CA ASP A 265 15.81 -14.06 20.76
C ASP A 265 15.55 -14.48 19.30
N GLU A 266 14.54 -15.33 19.07
CA GLU A 266 14.02 -15.63 17.73
C GLU A 266 13.53 -14.35 17.02
N GLY A 267 12.80 -13.47 17.72
CA GLY A 267 12.37 -12.19 17.18
C GLY A 267 13.53 -11.29 16.74
N ARG A 268 14.64 -11.31 17.49
CA ARG A 268 15.87 -10.56 17.13
C ARG A 268 16.55 -11.15 15.89
N GLU A 269 16.67 -12.47 15.82
CA GLU A 269 17.23 -13.16 14.64
C GLU A 269 16.38 -12.88 13.39
N LYS A 270 15.06 -12.97 13.51
CA LYS A 270 14.12 -12.68 12.42
C LYS A 270 14.14 -11.20 12.02
N LEU A 271 14.34 -10.28 12.97
CA LEU A 271 14.53 -8.87 12.65
C LEU A 271 15.78 -8.66 11.77
N THR A 272 16.89 -9.37 12.01
CA THR A 272 18.07 -9.28 11.15
C THR A 272 17.77 -9.69 9.70
N VAL A 273 16.96 -10.75 9.51
CA VAL A 273 16.51 -11.18 8.18
C VAL A 273 15.64 -10.11 7.51
N ILE A 274 14.68 -9.54 8.25
CA ILE A 274 13.79 -8.50 7.70
C ILE A 274 14.57 -7.23 7.36
N THR A 275 15.51 -6.80 8.21
CA THR A 275 16.35 -5.62 7.98
C THR A 275 17.13 -5.75 6.67
N ALA A 276 17.70 -6.92 6.39
CA ALA A 276 18.40 -7.17 5.14
C ALA A 276 17.47 -7.00 3.93
N ALA A 277 16.27 -7.58 3.97
CA ALA A 277 15.28 -7.44 2.89
C ALA A 277 14.79 -6.00 2.69
N VAL A 278 14.57 -5.26 3.78
CA VAL A 278 14.17 -3.84 3.73
C VAL A 278 15.30 -2.97 3.15
N GLN A 279 16.56 -3.26 3.49
CA GLN A 279 17.70 -2.55 2.93
C GLN A 279 17.87 -2.86 1.44
N GLU A 280 17.75 -4.12 1.04
CA GLU A 280 17.81 -4.50 -0.37
C GLU A 280 16.68 -3.85 -1.20
N LEU A 281 15.47 -3.75 -0.63
CA LEU A 281 14.36 -3.00 -1.24
C LEU A 281 14.70 -1.50 -1.39
N ALA A 282 15.33 -0.89 -0.38
CA ALA A 282 15.75 0.52 -0.45
C ALA A 282 16.82 0.72 -1.53
N ASP A 283 17.80 -0.18 -1.63
CA ASP A 283 18.86 -0.15 -2.63
C ASP A 283 18.27 -0.27 -4.05
N ASP A 284 17.29 -1.16 -4.25
CA ASP A 284 16.58 -1.30 -5.53
C ASP A 284 15.84 -0.01 -5.91
N VAL A 285 15.17 0.64 -4.95
CA VAL A 285 14.49 1.94 -5.16
C VAL A 285 15.50 3.02 -5.54
N ALA A 286 16.62 3.11 -4.83
CA ALA A 286 17.68 4.07 -5.13
C ALA A 286 18.26 3.85 -6.54
N ALA A 287 18.45 2.59 -6.94
CA ALA A 287 18.93 2.25 -8.28
C ALA A 287 17.95 2.68 -9.39
N MET A 288 16.63 2.47 -9.19
CA MET A 288 15.60 2.87 -10.17
C MET A 288 15.46 4.38 -10.31
N LEU A 289 15.63 5.14 -9.22
CA LEU A 289 15.48 6.60 -9.23
C LEU A 289 16.75 7.33 -9.68
N GLY A 290 17.91 6.67 -9.52
CA GLY A 290 19.22 7.25 -9.80
C GLY A 290 19.68 8.24 -8.72
N PRO A 291 20.83 8.91 -8.93
CA PRO A 291 21.47 9.74 -7.91
C PRO A 291 20.55 10.85 -7.38
N GLY A 292 20.33 10.87 -6.06
CA GLY A 292 19.55 11.89 -5.38
C GLY A 292 18.02 11.76 -5.53
N GLY A 293 17.52 10.89 -6.41
CA GLY A 293 16.09 10.74 -6.67
C GLY A 293 15.30 10.23 -5.46
N GLU A 294 15.88 9.33 -4.65
CA GLU A 294 15.26 8.85 -3.41
C GLU A 294 15.06 9.99 -2.39
N ASN A 295 16.08 10.84 -2.19
CA ASN A 295 15.99 11.98 -1.28
C ASN A 295 14.93 13.00 -1.73
N GLU A 296 14.85 13.24 -3.04
CA GLU A 296 13.85 14.12 -3.64
C GLU A 296 12.43 13.56 -3.47
N LEU A 297 12.22 12.29 -3.79
CA LEU A 297 10.93 11.62 -3.60
C LEU A 297 10.51 11.63 -2.13
N ARG A 298 11.44 11.33 -1.21
CA ARG A 298 11.20 11.41 0.23
C ARG A 298 10.75 12.80 0.65
N ALA A 299 11.43 13.85 0.20
CA ALA A 299 11.07 15.23 0.55
C ALA A 299 9.66 15.59 0.07
N LEU A 300 9.28 15.18 -1.14
CA LEU A 300 7.95 15.42 -1.70
C LEU A 300 6.87 14.65 -0.94
N LEU A 301 7.10 13.36 -0.63
CA LEU A 301 6.16 12.55 0.16
C LEU A 301 5.98 13.08 1.58
N LEU A 302 7.04 13.59 2.21
CA LEU A 302 6.95 14.22 3.53
C LEU A 302 6.07 15.46 3.52
N LYS A 303 6.16 16.31 2.49
CA LYS A 303 5.26 17.47 2.34
C LYS A 303 3.79 17.05 2.28
N LEU A 304 3.47 15.96 1.59
CA LEU A 304 2.10 15.42 1.52
C LEU A 304 1.57 14.93 2.88
N LEU A 305 2.46 14.58 3.81
CA LEU A 305 2.14 14.08 5.14
C LEU A 305 2.14 15.20 6.20
N GLU A 306 2.61 16.39 5.87
CA GLU A 306 2.53 17.54 6.77
C GLU A 306 1.05 17.84 7.05
N PRO A 307 0.64 18.02 8.32
CA PRO A 307 -0.71 18.44 8.62
C PRO A 307 -0.97 19.74 7.87
N THR A 308 -1.95 19.76 6.96
CA THR A 308 -2.42 21.00 6.39
C THR A 308 -2.90 21.85 7.55
N THR A 309 -2.08 22.81 7.98
CA THR A 309 -2.51 23.86 8.90
C THR A 309 -3.55 24.67 8.16
N ASN A 310 -4.81 24.24 8.22
CA ASN A 310 -5.91 25.09 7.86
C ASN A 310 -5.93 26.21 8.88
N SER A 311 -5.50 27.39 8.42
CA SER A 311 -5.81 28.69 8.99
C SER A 311 -7.30 28.77 9.27
N GLY A 312 -7.66 28.50 10.52
CA GLY A 312 -8.97 28.64 11.09
C GLY A 312 -8.79 28.91 12.57
N GLU A 313 -8.61 30.18 12.91
CA GLU A 313 -8.72 30.68 14.27
C GLU A 313 -10.03 30.18 14.88
N HIS A 314 -9.93 29.19 15.76
CA HIS A 314 -10.89 29.02 16.85
C HIS A 314 -10.14 29.24 18.16
N SER A 315 -9.88 30.52 18.40
CA SER A 315 -9.80 31.11 19.73
C SER A 315 -11.12 30.81 20.45
N GLY A 316 -11.17 29.66 21.12
CA GLY A 316 -12.28 29.24 21.96
C GLY A 316 -11.73 28.85 23.31
N GLU A 317 -11.77 29.79 24.24
CA GLU A 317 -11.37 29.68 25.63
C GLU A 317 -12.04 28.51 26.38
N HIS A 318 -11.41 28.18 27.51
CA HIS A 318 -11.93 27.45 28.68
C HIS A 318 -11.73 25.92 28.76
N TYR A 319 -10.63 25.54 29.42
CA TYR A 319 -10.73 24.58 30.52
C TYR A 319 -9.77 24.94 31.66
N LYS A 320 -10.18 25.90 32.51
CA LYS A 320 -9.79 25.93 33.92
C LYS A 320 -11.00 25.48 34.72
N SER A 321 -10.95 24.29 35.31
CA SER A 321 -11.75 23.97 36.48
C SER A 321 -11.09 22.80 37.23
N THR A 322 -10.26 23.11 38.22
CA THR A 322 -10.53 23.02 39.67
C THR A 322 -10.58 21.59 40.22
N VAL A 323 -9.47 21.22 40.85
CA VAL A 323 -9.39 20.17 41.87
C VAL A 323 -10.06 20.69 43.15
N PRO A 324 -11.01 20.00 43.79
CA PRO A 324 -11.38 20.30 45.15
C PRO A 324 -10.42 19.62 46.12
N ALA A 325 -9.93 20.41 47.07
CA ALA A 325 -9.16 19.97 48.21
C ALA A 325 -9.99 19.09 49.15
N ARG A 326 -9.27 18.26 49.90
CA ARG A 326 -9.73 17.35 50.96
C ARG A 326 -10.69 18.02 51.95
N GLY A 327 -11.70 17.24 52.35
CA GLY A 327 -12.39 17.25 53.64
C GLY A 327 -12.57 15.80 54.07
#